data_AF-U5S5L8-F1
#
_entry.id   AF-U5S5L8-F1
#
_cell.length_a   1.000
_cell.length_b   1.000
_cell.length_c   1.000
_cell.angle_alpha   90.00
_cell.angle_beta   90.00
_cell.angle_gamma   90.00
#
_symmetry.space_group_name_H-M   'P 1'
#
loop_
_entity.id
_entity.type
_entity.pdbx_description
1 polymer ?
#
loop_
_entity_poly.entity_id
_entity_poly.type
_entity_poly.pdbx_seq_one_letter_code
_entity_poly.pdbx_strand_id
1 'polypeptide(L)'
;PWWVKERPIDDPTIEVDFGMMERHDGRDQGQSARVRAIYYGADRVLGAAALSAAELAERTASNYPGYTYRSRALAGSFKRISQGTSPGWAETKDPAPVKTPEERGEPKWTGTPEEASRMLRAAMRAYGASLVGYTELTQEHRDHVIFSYEKGDSNNEKYIGTTIPVTAARPIVFENVPKAYETTEKLVIPNVPLWEIAMSTQGSNELWRSAGTLLGGMANGNTFYNCANLHASTYNFLRYLGYQLIGTIGNDARYVGSEGGAAIMAGLGEASRQKLYTLTPEYGAPGRLYGVLTDLPLEPTHPIDAGIYRFCHSCQKCAD
;
A
#
# COMPACT_ATOMS: atom_id res chain seq x y z
N PRO A 1 6.67 16.19 -15.84
CA PRO A 1 6.52 17.62 -16.21
C PRO A 1 7.91 18.29 -16.37
N TRP A 2 8.06 19.40 -17.11
CA TRP A 2 9.38 20.01 -17.38
C TRP A 2 10.16 20.43 -16.12
N TRP A 3 9.42 20.72 -15.05
CA TRP A 3 9.94 21.18 -13.76
C TRP A 3 10.27 20.05 -12.79
N VAL A 4 9.86 18.81 -13.07
CA VAL A 4 10.21 17.62 -12.27
C VAL A 4 11.55 17.10 -12.78
N LYS A 5 12.52 16.92 -11.87
CA LYS A 5 13.85 16.40 -12.18
C LYS A 5 14.04 15.02 -11.58
N GLU A 6 14.72 14.14 -12.31
CA GLU A 6 15.18 12.86 -11.77
C GLU A 6 16.39 13.07 -10.88
N ARG A 7 16.50 12.22 -9.86
CA ARG A 7 17.64 12.11 -8.96
C ARG A 7 18.33 10.75 -9.15
N PRO A 8 19.58 10.60 -8.69
CA PRO A 8 20.22 9.29 -8.66
C PRO A 8 19.37 8.25 -7.91
N ILE A 9 19.53 6.98 -8.29
CA ILE A 9 18.95 5.86 -7.55
C ILE A 9 19.43 5.93 -6.09
N ASP A 10 18.52 5.64 -5.17
CA ASP A 10 18.72 5.69 -3.72
C ASP A 10 19.06 7.08 -3.12
N ASP A 11 18.88 8.15 -3.89
CA ASP A 11 19.06 9.55 -3.45
C ASP A 11 17.74 10.35 -3.56
N PRO A 12 16.75 10.14 -2.68
CA PRO A 12 15.53 10.94 -2.65
C PRO A 12 15.77 12.34 -2.05
N THR A 13 14.77 13.22 -2.10
CA THR A 13 14.89 14.59 -1.54
C THR A 13 14.89 14.64 -0.02
N ILE A 14 14.53 13.54 0.65
CA ILE A 14 14.62 13.39 2.11
C ILE A 14 15.88 12.58 2.44
N GLU A 15 16.57 12.95 3.52
CA GLU A 15 17.72 12.19 4.02
C GLU A 15 17.25 10.82 4.55
N VAL A 16 17.93 9.76 4.12
CA VAL A 16 17.71 8.38 4.57
C VAL A 16 19.00 7.88 5.21
N ASP A 17 18.91 7.43 6.46
CA ASP A 17 20.00 6.79 7.19
C ASP A 17 19.57 5.37 7.59
N PHE A 18 19.99 4.38 6.80
CA PHE A 18 19.69 2.97 7.07
C PHE A 18 20.31 2.49 8.38
N GLY A 19 21.42 3.08 8.85
CA GLY A 19 22.05 2.73 10.12
C GLY A 19 21.20 3.09 11.35
N MET A 20 20.20 3.98 11.18
CA MET A 20 19.21 4.32 12.21
C MET A 20 17.90 3.53 12.07
N MET A 21 17.76 2.69 11.04
CA MET A 21 16.53 1.99 10.73
C MET A 21 16.59 0.53 11.16
N GLU A 22 15.44 -0.02 11.54
CA GLU A 22 15.23 -1.44 11.73
C GLU A 22 13.90 -1.82 11.06
N ARG A 23 13.76 -3.10 10.70
CA ARG A 23 12.51 -3.62 10.12
C ARG A 23 11.33 -3.31 11.03
N HIS A 24 10.45 -2.43 10.56
CA HIS A 24 9.26 -2.06 11.32
C HIS A 24 8.35 -3.26 11.57
N ASP A 25 7.87 -3.39 12.80
CA ASP A 25 6.86 -4.37 13.18
C ASP A 25 5.49 -3.91 12.68
N GLY A 26 4.94 -4.59 11.66
CA GLY A 26 3.65 -4.26 11.08
C GLY A 26 2.47 -4.32 12.05
N ARG A 27 2.64 -4.88 13.24
CA ARG A 27 1.65 -4.89 14.32
C ARG A 27 1.54 -3.54 15.05
N ASP A 28 2.60 -2.74 15.00
CA ASP A 28 2.75 -1.49 15.75
C ASP A 28 2.41 -0.24 14.92
N GLN A 29 1.44 -0.36 14.01
CA GLN A 29 0.96 0.77 13.22
C GLN A 29 -0.05 1.64 13.98
N GLY A 30 -0.15 2.93 13.61
CA GLY A 30 -1.09 3.88 14.22
C GLY A 30 -2.58 3.52 14.10
N GLN A 31 -2.94 2.60 13.20
CA GLN A 31 -4.30 2.03 13.13
C GLN A 31 -4.60 1.05 14.26
N SER A 32 -3.57 0.43 14.85
CA SER A 32 -3.71 -0.60 15.87
C SER A 32 -4.38 -0.05 17.13
N ALA A 33 -5.45 -0.70 17.58
CA ALA A 33 -6.15 -0.30 18.80
C ALA A 33 -5.23 -0.34 20.02
N ARG A 34 -4.32 -1.32 20.10
CA ARG A 34 -3.28 -1.39 21.15
C ARG A 34 -2.36 -0.18 21.12
N VAL A 35 -1.82 0.17 19.96
CA VAL A 35 -0.93 1.35 19.81
C VAL A 35 -1.67 2.62 20.18
N ARG A 36 -2.90 2.80 19.68
CA ARG A 36 -3.75 3.94 20.07
C ARG A 36 -4.02 3.97 21.57
N ALA A 37 -4.22 2.82 22.22
CA ALA A 37 -4.46 2.75 23.66
C ALA A 37 -3.22 3.14 24.48
N ILE A 38 -2.00 2.87 24.00
CA ILE A 38 -0.75 3.32 24.63
C ILE A 38 -0.68 4.85 24.69
N TYR A 39 -1.05 5.54 23.59
CA TYR A 39 -0.97 7.01 23.51
C TYR A 39 -2.18 7.75 24.05
N TYR A 40 -3.39 7.21 23.84
CA TYR A 40 -4.65 7.89 24.14
C TYR A 40 -5.40 7.34 25.35
N GLY A 41 -4.97 6.19 25.88
CA GLY A 41 -5.68 5.43 26.92
C GLY A 41 -6.72 4.47 26.34
N ALA A 42 -6.84 3.29 26.96
CA ALA A 42 -7.78 2.24 26.52
C ALA A 42 -9.25 2.71 26.54
N ASP A 43 -9.66 3.41 27.60
CA ASP A 43 -11.03 3.93 27.74
C ASP A 43 -11.42 4.86 26.58
N ARG A 44 -10.49 5.72 26.13
CA ARG A 44 -10.74 6.61 24.99
C ARG A 44 -10.89 5.82 23.69
N VAL A 45 -10.08 4.79 23.48
CA VAL A 45 -10.15 3.96 22.28
C VAL A 45 -11.46 3.15 22.24
N LEU A 46 -11.80 2.50 23.34
CA LEU A 46 -13.01 1.67 23.46
C LEU A 46 -14.29 2.51 23.48
N GLY A 47 -14.25 3.71 24.07
CA GLY A 47 -15.38 4.64 24.12
C GLY A 47 -15.65 5.42 22.82
N ALA A 48 -14.71 5.43 21.88
CA ALA A 48 -14.80 6.25 20.67
C ALA A 48 -16.03 5.92 19.79
N ALA A 49 -16.43 4.65 19.74
CA ALA A 49 -17.58 4.21 18.94
C ALA A 49 -18.90 4.84 19.42
N ALA A 50 -19.09 4.96 20.74
CA ALA A 50 -20.30 5.56 21.32
C ALA A 50 -20.39 7.06 21.03
N LEU A 51 -19.28 7.79 21.15
CA LEU A 51 -19.21 9.22 20.80
C LEU A 51 -19.52 9.45 19.31
N SER A 52 -18.93 8.64 18.43
CA SER A 52 -19.16 8.71 16.99
C SER A 52 -20.63 8.43 16.62
N ALA A 53 -21.27 7.46 17.28
CA ALA A 53 -22.68 7.16 17.05
C ALA A 53 -23.62 8.32 17.45
N ALA A 54 -23.35 8.98 18.57
CA ALA A 54 -24.12 10.15 19.02
C ALA A 54 -23.98 11.33 18.04
N GLU A 55 -22.75 11.65 17.64
CA GLU A 55 -22.47 12.72 16.66
C GLU A 55 -23.12 12.42 15.30
N LEU A 56 -23.06 11.16 14.84
CA LEU A 56 -23.72 10.73 13.61
C LEU A 56 -25.23 10.94 13.67
N ALA A 57 -25.88 10.59 14.79
CA ALA A 57 -27.31 10.77 14.97
C ALA A 57 -27.71 12.25 14.95
N GLU A 58 -26.98 13.10 15.68
CA GLU A 58 -27.22 14.54 15.74
C GLU A 58 -27.05 15.22 14.36
N ARG A 59 -25.93 14.97 13.68
CA ARG A 59 -25.65 15.54 12.35
C ARG A 59 -26.64 15.07 11.28
N THR A 60 -27.11 13.82 11.42
CA THR A 60 -28.15 13.27 10.57
C THR A 60 -29.50 13.96 10.80
N ALA A 61 -29.91 14.12 12.05
CA ALA A 61 -31.19 14.75 12.42
C ALA A 61 -31.24 16.23 11.99
N SER A 62 -30.12 16.93 12.12
CA SER A 62 -29.97 18.34 11.72
C SER A 62 -29.79 18.55 10.20
N ASN A 63 -29.68 17.47 9.41
CA ASN A 63 -29.38 17.54 7.98
C ASN A 63 -28.10 18.36 7.69
N TYR A 64 -27.10 18.24 8.57
CA TYR A 64 -25.83 18.95 8.48
C TYR A 64 -25.14 18.70 7.12
N PRO A 65 -24.46 19.69 6.51
CA PRO A 65 -23.72 19.49 5.26
C PRO A 65 -22.78 18.27 5.32
N GLY A 66 -22.92 17.36 4.34
CA GLY A 66 -22.22 16.06 4.33
C GLY A 66 -22.92 14.91 5.07
N TYR A 67 -24.04 15.17 5.74
CA TYR A 67 -24.91 14.19 6.41
C TYR A 67 -26.35 14.21 5.88
N THR A 68 -26.58 15.00 4.82
CA THR A 68 -27.89 15.09 4.14
C THR A 68 -28.35 13.75 3.60
N TYR A 69 -29.64 13.61 3.27
CA TYR A 69 -30.15 12.39 2.64
C TYR A 69 -29.35 11.98 1.39
N ARG A 70 -29.00 12.94 0.54
CA ARG A 70 -28.17 12.69 -0.67
C ARG A 70 -26.74 12.26 -0.30
N SER A 71 -26.14 12.87 0.72
CA SER A 71 -24.80 12.50 1.18
C SER A 71 -24.78 11.09 1.75
N ARG A 72 -25.79 10.74 2.56
CA ARG A 72 -25.99 9.39 3.10
C ARG A 72 -26.28 8.37 2.00
N ALA A 73 -27.08 8.72 1.00
CA ALA A 73 -27.35 7.84 -0.14
C ALA A 73 -26.07 7.57 -0.94
N LEU A 74 -25.25 8.59 -1.20
CA LEU A 74 -23.95 8.45 -1.87
C LEU A 74 -22.98 7.61 -1.02
N ALA A 75 -22.78 7.96 0.26
CA ALA A 75 -21.94 7.21 1.20
C ALA A 75 -22.36 5.74 1.33
N GLY A 76 -23.67 5.50 1.48
CA GLY A 76 -24.23 4.17 1.69
C GLY A 76 -24.27 3.29 0.45
N SER A 77 -24.36 3.87 -0.74
CA SER A 77 -24.37 3.14 -2.01
C SER A 77 -22.97 2.72 -2.48
N PHE A 78 -21.92 3.39 -2.01
CA PHE A 78 -20.56 2.97 -2.30
C PHE A 78 -20.25 1.62 -1.65
N LYS A 79 -20.13 0.58 -2.48
CA LYS A 79 -19.73 -0.76 -2.06
C LYS A 79 -18.49 -1.17 -2.84
N ARG A 80 -17.51 -1.71 -2.11
CA ARG A 80 -16.41 -2.47 -2.71
C ARG A 80 -16.99 -3.84 -3.06
N ILE A 81 -17.07 -4.18 -4.35
CA ILE A 81 -17.54 -5.50 -4.77
C ILE A 81 -16.45 -6.50 -4.40
N SER A 82 -16.59 -7.07 -3.19
CA SER A 82 -15.87 -8.18 -2.58
C SER A 82 -14.33 -8.16 -2.63
N GLN A 83 -13.74 -8.56 -1.52
CA GLN A 83 -12.39 -9.13 -1.39
C GLN A 83 -12.24 -10.46 -2.16
N GLY A 84 -12.96 -10.62 -3.27
CA GLY A 84 -13.23 -11.88 -3.95
C GLY A 84 -11.99 -12.55 -4.50
N THR A 85 -10.86 -11.85 -4.57
CA THR A 85 -9.61 -12.46 -4.99
C THR A 85 -8.87 -13.21 -3.88
N SER A 86 -9.24 -12.96 -2.61
CA SER A 86 -8.57 -13.45 -1.38
C SER A 86 -7.06 -13.64 -1.58
N PRO A 87 -6.36 -12.59 -2.04
CA PRO A 87 -4.98 -12.71 -2.46
C PRO A 87 -4.13 -13.13 -1.27
N GLY A 88 -3.43 -14.24 -1.46
CA GLY A 88 -2.43 -14.73 -0.55
C GLY A 88 -1.16 -13.90 -0.62
N TRP A 89 -0.19 -14.29 0.19
CA TRP A 89 1.14 -13.68 0.15
C TRP A 89 1.90 -13.98 -1.14
N ALA A 90 1.71 -15.18 -1.70
CA ALA A 90 2.43 -15.67 -2.89
C ALA A 90 1.51 -16.19 -4.00
N GLU A 91 0.22 -16.38 -3.70
CA GLU A 91 -0.74 -16.97 -4.64
C GLU A 91 -2.07 -16.23 -4.61
N THR A 92 -2.68 -16.07 -5.77
CA THR A 92 -4.10 -15.68 -5.92
C THR A 92 -4.86 -16.87 -6.48
N LYS A 93 -5.94 -17.28 -5.78
CA LYS A 93 -6.73 -18.48 -6.13
C LYS A 93 -8.06 -18.16 -6.80
N ASP A 94 -8.58 -16.97 -6.59
CA ASP A 94 -9.84 -16.49 -7.15
C ASP A 94 -9.60 -15.14 -7.84
N PRO A 95 -10.07 -14.90 -9.08
CA PRO A 95 -10.47 -15.94 -10.02
C PRO A 95 -9.35 -16.96 -10.23
N ALA A 96 -9.72 -18.16 -10.69
CA ALA A 96 -8.79 -19.24 -10.97
C ALA A 96 -7.59 -18.71 -11.78
N PRO A 97 -6.35 -18.94 -11.32
CA PRO A 97 -5.19 -18.33 -11.92
C PRO A 97 -4.93 -18.87 -13.33
N VAL A 98 -4.35 -18.04 -14.19
CA VAL A 98 -3.91 -18.47 -15.51
C VAL A 98 -2.80 -19.52 -15.40
N LYS A 99 -2.67 -20.37 -16.42
CA LYS A 99 -1.59 -21.36 -16.47
C LYS A 99 -0.21 -20.67 -16.51
N THR A 100 0.81 -21.27 -15.90
CA THR A 100 2.23 -20.89 -16.07
C THR A 100 2.77 -21.33 -17.43
N PRO A 101 3.94 -20.82 -17.89
CA PRO A 101 4.56 -21.30 -19.12
C PRO A 101 4.76 -22.82 -19.14
N GLU A 102 5.23 -23.38 -18.02
CA GLU A 102 5.42 -24.82 -17.85
C GLU A 102 4.11 -25.60 -18.03
N GLU A 103 3.00 -25.14 -17.44
CA GLU A 103 1.66 -25.73 -17.58
C GLU A 103 1.09 -25.61 -19.01
N ARG A 104 1.63 -24.71 -19.83
CA ARG A 104 1.29 -24.54 -21.25
C ARG A 104 2.27 -25.23 -22.21
N GLY A 105 3.39 -25.76 -21.71
CA GLY A 105 4.47 -26.28 -22.55
C GLY A 105 5.25 -25.21 -23.31
N GLU A 106 5.24 -23.97 -22.80
CA GLU A 106 5.92 -22.81 -23.38
C GLU A 106 7.18 -22.43 -22.56
N PRO A 107 8.22 -21.86 -23.19
CA PRO A 107 9.35 -21.33 -22.44
C PRO A 107 8.92 -20.15 -21.56
N LYS A 108 9.59 -19.99 -20.41
CA LYS A 108 9.48 -18.78 -19.59
C LYS A 108 9.88 -17.56 -20.45
N TRP A 109 9.13 -16.47 -20.32
CA TRP A 109 9.47 -15.24 -21.04
C TRP A 109 10.81 -14.69 -20.55
N THR A 110 11.62 -14.15 -21.46
CA THR A 110 12.88 -13.48 -21.15
C THR A 110 12.97 -12.22 -22.00
N GLY A 111 13.60 -11.18 -21.46
CA GLY A 111 13.80 -9.89 -22.11
C GLY A 111 14.75 -9.03 -21.28
N THR A 112 15.03 -7.81 -21.74
CA THR A 112 15.87 -6.88 -20.97
C THR A 112 15.07 -6.23 -19.83
N PRO A 113 15.71 -5.76 -18.74
CA PRO A 113 15.03 -5.04 -17.67
C PRO A 113 14.22 -3.82 -18.15
N GLU A 114 14.70 -3.12 -19.18
CA GLU A 114 14.05 -1.94 -19.77
C GLU A 114 12.79 -2.32 -20.57
N GLU A 115 12.82 -3.47 -21.27
CA GLU A 115 11.65 -4.03 -21.94
C GLU A 115 10.61 -4.50 -20.92
N ALA A 116 11.05 -5.24 -19.89
CA ALA A 116 10.21 -5.74 -18.82
C ALA A 116 9.50 -4.60 -18.07
N SER A 117 10.22 -3.54 -17.70
CA SER A 117 9.67 -2.36 -17.02
C SER A 117 8.62 -1.65 -17.87
N ARG A 118 8.85 -1.47 -19.18
CA ARG A 118 7.88 -0.84 -20.08
C ARG A 118 6.62 -1.71 -20.25
N MET A 119 6.81 -3.02 -20.42
CA MET A 119 5.73 -3.99 -20.57
C MET A 119 4.86 -4.06 -19.31
N LEU A 120 5.47 -4.24 -18.14
CA LEU A 120 4.76 -4.35 -16.88
C LEU A 120 4.02 -3.04 -16.55
N ARG A 121 4.64 -1.88 -16.79
CA ARG A 121 3.99 -0.58 -16.61
C ARG A 121 2.74 -0.49 -17.49
N ALA A 122 2.85 -0.81 -18.77
CA ALA A 122 1.71 -0.78 -19.68
C ALA A 122 0.58 -1.70 -19.23
N ALA A 123 0.89 -2.93 -18.81
CA ALA A 123 -0.09 -3.88 -18.30
C ALA A 123 -0.80 -3.34 -17.05
N MET A 124 -0.04 -2.90 -16.04
CA MET A 124 -0.62 -2.38 -14.79
C MET A 124 -1.44 -1.10 -14.99
N ARG A 125 -1.02 -0.22 -15.92
CA ARG A 125 -1.83 0.95 -16.33
C ARG A 125 -3.16 0.51 -16.95
N ALA A 126 -3.15 -0.52 -17.81
CA ALA A 126 -4.38 -1.08 -18.37
C ALA A 126 -5.30 -1.71 -17.31
N TYR A 127 -4.73 -2.22 -16.21
CA TYR A 127 -5.46 -2.80 -15.08
C TYR A 127 -5.93 -1.77 -14.04
N GLY A 128 -5.61 -0.49 -14.23
CA GLY A 128 -6.11 0.62 -13.41
C GLY A 128 -5.13 1.18 -12.38
N ALA A 129 -3.84 0.85 -12.44
CA ALA A 129 -2.83 1.59 -11.71
C ALA A 129 -2.73 3.03 -12.24
N SER A 130 -2.59 4.01 -11.34
CA SER A 130 -2.52 5.44 -11.64
C SER A 130 -1.09 5.93 -11.82
N LEU A 131 -0.13 5.37 -11.10
CA LEU A 131 1.32 5.53 -11.28
C LEU A 131 1.99 4.18 -11.00
N VAL A 132 3.13 3.90 -11.64
CA VAL A 132 3.91 2.65 -11.45
C VAL A 132 5.40 2.94 -11.61
N GLY A 133 6.19 2.51 -10.63
CA GLY A 133 7.64 2.59 -10.61
C GLY A 133 8.25 1.37 -9.93
N TYR A 134 9.57 1.27 -10.00
CA TYR A 134 10.31 0.06 -9.66
C TYR A 134 11.58 0.40 -8.88
N THR A 135 11.91 -0.43 -7.90
CA THR A 135 13.19 -0.39 -7.22
C THR A 135 13.75 -1.80 -7.11
N GLU A 136 15.07 -1.94 -7.10
CA GLU A 136 15.69 -3.22 -6.76
C GLU A 136 15.56 -3.46 -5.25
N LEU A 137 15.28 -4.71 -4.84
CA LEU A 137 15.25 -5.10 -3.45
C LEU A 137 16.67 -5.46 -2.97
N THR A 138 17.44 -4.43 -2.64
CA THR A 138 18.80 -4.52 -2.10
C THR A 138 18.84 -5.19 -0.73
N GLN A 139 20.04 -5.51 -0.25
CA GLN A 139 20.23 -6.04 1.10
C GLN A 139 19.81 -5.01 2.18
N GLU A 140 20.13 -3.73 1.98
CA GLU A 140 19.68 -2.64 2.86
C GLU A 140 18.15 -2.60 2.96
N HIS A 141 17.43 -2.76 1.84
CA HIS A 141 15.97 -2.82 1.87
C HIS A 141 15.46 -4.02 2.70
N ARG A 142 16.09 -5.19 2.57
CA ARG A 142 15.72 -6.39 3.35
C ARG A 142 15.92 -6.21 4.84
N ASP A 143 17.02 -5.55 5.22
CA ASP A 143 17.44 -5.39 6.61
C ASP A 143 16.74 -4.22 7.32
N HIS A 144 16.22 -3.24 6.57
CA HIS A 144 15.73 -1.99 7.15
C HIS A 144 14.32 -1.57 6.71
N VAL A 145 13.84 -1.99 5.53
CA VAL A 145 12.58 -1.49 4.95
C VAL A 145 11.44 -2.52 4.99
N ILE A 146 11.76 -3.79 4.74
CA ILE A 146 10.77 -4.87 4.77
C ILE A 146 10.27 -5.10 6.19
N PHE A 147 8.96 -5.10 6.39
CA PHE A 147 8.38 -5.28 7.71
C PHE A 147 8.76 -6.62 8.34
N SER A 148 8.89 -6.66 9.67
CA SER A 148 9.21 -7.88 10.43
C SER A 148 7.99 -8.79 10.64
N TYR A 149 6.79 -8.20 10.65
CA TYR A 149 5.50 -8.89 10.76
C TYR A 149 4.50 -8.29 9.77
N GLU A 150 3.57 -9.10 9.28
CA GLU A 150 2.36 -8.57 8.68
C GLU A 150 1.52 -7.87 9.76
N LYS A 151 0.60 -6.98 9.35
CA LYS A 151 -0.37 -6.42 10.29
C LYS A 151 -1.41 -7.48 10.69
N GLY A 152 -1.95 -8.21 9.72
CA GLY A 152 -3.00 -9.22 9.97
C GLY A 152 -4.19 -8.62 10.73
N ASP A 153 -4.65 -9.32 11.76
CA ASP A 153 -5.72 -8.93 12.70
C ASP A 153 -5.20 -8.19 13.96
N SER A 154 -3.90 -7.87 14.03
CA SER A 154 -3.29 -7.21 15.21
C SER A 154 -3.89 -5.83 15.55
N ASN A 155 -4.64 -5.22 14.62
CA ASN A 155 -5.26 -3.92 14.84
C ASN A 155 -6.53 -3.96 15.71
N ASN A 156 -7.04 -5.16 16.01
CA ASN A 156 -8.27 -5.38 16.76
C ASN A 156 -8.16 -4.94 18.23
N GLU A 157 -9.24 -4.40 18.79
CA GLU A 157 -9.32 -3.95 20.19
C GLU A 157 -9.10 -5.06 21.22
N LYS A 158 -9.38 -6.33 20.86
CA LYS A 158 -9.10 -7.49 21.73
C LYS A 158 -7.62 -7.65 22.07
N TYR A 159 -6.72 -7.00 21.32
CA TYR A 159 -5.28 -7.01 21.56
C TYR A 159 -4.78 -5.88 22.47
N ILE A 160 -5.67 -5.03 23.00
CA ILE A 160 -5.29 -4.04 24.01
C ILE A 160 -4.86 -4.77 25.29
N GLY A 161 -3.61 -4.55 25.70
CA GLY A 161 -3.05 -5.13 26.94
C GLY A 161 -2.77 -6.63 26.87
N THR A 162 -2.83 -7.26 25.69
CA THR A 162 -2.58 -8.70 25.52
C THR A 162 -1.49 -8.97 24.47
N THR A 163 -1.04 -10.23 24.42
CA THR A 163 -0.08 -10.69 23.42
C THR A 163 -0.79 -11.02 22.11
N ILE A 164 -0.20 -10.60 20.98
CA ILE A 164 -0.72 -10.92 19.66
C ILE A 164 -0.19 -12.32 19.26
N PRO A 165 -1.06 -13.32 19.04
CA PRO A 165 -0.61 -14.62 18.59
C PRO A 165 -0.13 -14.55 17.14
N VAL A 166 0.81 -15.44 16.78
CA VAL A 166 1.36 -15.53 15.41
C VAL A 166 0.27 -15.72 14.36
N THR A 167 -0.80 -16.44 14.68
CA THR A 167 -1.94 -16.66 13.77
C THR A 167 -2.74 -15.39 13.46
N ALA A 168 -2.62 -14.35 14.30
CA ALA A 168 -3.25 -13.05 14.07
C ALA A 168 -2.35 -12.10 13.28
N ALA A 169 -1.03 -12.25 13.39
CA ALA A 169 -0.05 -11.47 12.64
C ALA A 169 1.24 -12.27 12.50
N ARG A 170 1.45 -12.84 11.32
CA ARG A 170 2.57 -13.72 11.03
C ARG A 170 3.87 -12.93 10.81
N PRO A 171 5.02 -13.45 11.28
CA PRO A 171 6.33 -12.91 10.93
C PRO A 171 6.56 -13.01 9.41
N ILE A 172 7.23 -12.00 8.87
CA ILE A 172 7.78 -12.01 7.52
C ILE A 172 9.25 -12.44 7.65
N VAL A 173 9.63 -13.51 6.96
CA VAL A 173 10.98 -14.09 7.06
C VAL A 173 11.58 -14.27 5.67
N PHE A 174 12.91 -14.30 5.63
CA PHE A 174 13.66 -14.59 4.42
C PHE A 174 14.18 -16.03 4.46
N GLU A 175 14.01 -16.77 3.37
CA GLU A 175 14.50 -18.16 3.27
C GLU A 175 15.15 -18.42 1.91
N ASN A 176 16.12 -19.33 1.88
CA ASN A 176 16.80 -19.78 0.66
C ASN A 176 15.93 -20.78 -0.11
N VAL A 177 14.80 -20.30 -0.64
CA VAL A 177 13.83 -21.05 -1.44
C VAL A 177 13.60 -20.35 -2.78
N PRO A 178 13.17 -21.04 -3.85
CA PRO A 178 13.02 -20.42 -5.17
C PRO A 178 11.78 -19.51 -5.29
N LYS A 179 10.76 -19.70 -4.45
CA LYS A 179 9.48 -18.98 -4.51
C LYS A 179 9.01 -18.59 -3.13
N ALA A 180 8.32 -17.46 -3.04
CA ALA A 180 7.56 -17.07 -1.86
C ALA A 180 6.48 -18.10 -1.53
N TYR A 181 6.13 -18.21 -0.26
CA TYR A 181 5.00 -19.00 0.22
C TYR A 181 4.48 -18.43 1.54
N GLU A 182 3.32 -18.90 1.97
CA GLU A 182 2.80 -18.62 3.30
C GLU A 182 2.33 -19.89 4.00
N THR A 183 2.39 -19.85 5.32
CA THR A 183 1.77 -20.85 6.19
C THR A 183 0.85 -20.14 7.19
N THR A 184 0.26 -20.90 8.12
CA THR A 184 -0.44 -20.35 9.28
C THR A 184 0.50 -19.63 10.25
N GLU A 185 1.82 -19.79 10.10
CA GLU A 185 2.82 -19.35 11.06
C GLU A 185 3.80 -18.30 10.52
N LYS A 186 3.93 -18.14 9.19
CA LYS A 186 4.89 -17.20 8.60
C LYS A 186 4.54 -16.82 7.16
N LEU A 187 5.09 -15.69 6.74
CA LEU A 187 5.15 -15.23 5.37
C LEU A 187 6.59 -15.26 4.90
N VAL A 188 6.87 -15.91 3.78
CA VAL A 188 8.25 -16.12 3.32
C VAL A 188 8.55 -15.31 2.06
N ILE A 189 9.64 -14.54 2.09
CA ILE A 189 10.25 -13.91 0.92
C ILE A 189 11.48 -14.75 0.54
N PRO A 190 11.61 -15.18 -0.73
CA PRO A 190 12.77 -15.94 -1.17
C PRO A 190 14.02 -15.05 -1.21
N ASN A 191 15.16 -15.65 -0.88
CA ASN A 191 16.47 -15.01 -1.00
C ASN A 191 17.02 -15.12 -2.43
N VAL A 192 16.26 -14.55 -3.37
CA VAL A 192 16.59 -14.41 -4.79
C VAL A 192 16.59 -12.93 -5.16
N PRO A 193 17.18 -12.52 -6.30
CA PRO A 193 17.00 -11.18 -6.82
C PRO A 193 15.51 -10.85 -6.99
N LEU A 194 15.09 -9.74 -6.39
CA LEU A 194 13.70 -9.28 -6.40
C LEU A 194 13.68 -7.78 -6.67
N TRP A 195 12.56 -7.32 -7.21
CA TRP A 195 12.25 -5.92 -7.44
C TRP A 195 10.95 -5.58 -6.73
N GLU A 196 10.89 -4.41 -6.11
CA GLU A 196 9.66 -3.85 -5.59
C GLU A 196 8.96 -3.02 -6.67
N ILE A 197 7.69 -3.32 -6.88
CA ILE A 197 6.78 -2.57 -7.73
C ILE A 197 6.02 -1.61 -6.82
N ALA A 198 6.36 -0.33 -6.90
CA ALA A 198 5.61 0.74 -6.28
C ALA A 198 4.52 1.22 -7.24
N MET A 199 3.30 1.41 -6.73
CA MET A 199 2.20 1.89 -7.54
C MET A 199 1.26 2.78 -6.75
N SER A 200 0.42 3.54 -7.47
CA SER A 200 -0.69 4.27 -6.85
C SER A 200 -2.03 3.91 -7.46
N THR A 201 -3.10 4.06 -6.67
CA THR A 201 -4.48 4.15 -7.16
C THR A 201 -5.07 5.50 -6.78
N GLN A 202 -5.63 6.19 -7.77
CA GLN A 202 -6.17 7.52 -7.57
C GLN A 202 -7.60 7.46 -7.03
N GLY A 203 -7.87 8.26 -5.99
CA GLY A 203 -9.21 8.54 -5.49
C GLY A 203 -9.71 9.93 -5.91
N SER A 204 -10.96 10.23 -5.59
CA SER A 204 -11.57 11.53 -5.84
C SER A 204 -11.08 12.58 -4.86
N ASN A 205 -10.43 13.63 -5.38
CA ASN A 205 -9.97 14.77 -4.59
C ASN A 205 -11.16 15.51 -3.93
N GLU A 206 -12.33 15.51 -4.56
CA GLU A 206 -13.52 16.15 -4.00
C GLU A 206 -14.02 15.46 -2.73
N LEU A 207 -13.91 14.12 -2.67
CA LEU A 207 -14.23 13.40 -1.44
C LEU A 207 -13.26 13.80 -0.32
N TRP A 208 -11.96 13.87 -0.61
CA TRP A 208 -10.95 14.28 0.38
C TRP A 208 -11.14 15.73 0.87
N ARG A 209 -11.63 16.65 0.02
CA ARG A 209 -11.98 18.03 0.45
C ARG A 209 -13.16 18.08 1.42
N SER A 210 -13.92 17.00 1.54
CA SER A 210 -15.06 16.88 2.48
C SER A 210 -14.71 16.12 3.77
N ALA A 211 -13.42 16.09 4.14
CA ALA A 211 -12.94 15.49 5.39
C ALA A 211 -13.75 15.98 6.61
N GLY A 212 -14.00 15.07 7.55
CA GLY A 212 -14.88 15.32 8.70
C GLY A 212 -16.38 15.12 8.43
N THR A 213 -16.75 14.68 7.21
CA THR A 213 -18.12 14.30 6.85
C THR A 213 -18.20 12.83 6.38
N LEU A 214 -19.41 12.33 6.12
CA LEU A 214 -19.59 10.98 5.55
C LEU A 214 -18.94 10.82 4.18
N LEU A 215 -18.92 11.88 3.36
CA LEU A 215 -18.29 11.87 2.04
C LEU A 215 -16.76 11.83 2.15
N GLY A 216 -16.20 12.55 3.14
CA GLY A 216 -14.79 12.45 3.48
C GLY A 216 -14.41 11.06 3.97
N GLY A 217 -15.27 10.42 4.78
CA GLY A 217 -15.09 9.02 5.19
C GLY A 217 -15.08 8.03 4.04
N MET A 218 -15.81 8.31 2.95
CA MET A 218 -15.80 7.49 1.73
C MET A 218 -14.47 7.60 0.97
N ALA A 219 -13.75 8.72 1.09
CA ALA A 219 -12.59 9.04 0.25
C ALA A 219 -11.52 7.93 0.27
N ASN A 220 -11.24 7.36 1.46
CA ASN A 220 -10.35 6.21 1.58
C ASN A 220 -10.90 4.99 0.86
N GLY A 221 -12.17 4.62 1.07
CA GLY A 221 -12.80 3.48 0.38
C GLY A 221 -12.75 3.61 -1.15
N ASN A 222 -12.84 4.83 -1.67
CA ASN A 222 -12.79 5.13 -3.10
C ASN A 222 -11.45 4.78 -3.76
N THR A 223 -10.32 4.85 -3.04
CA THR A 223 -9.00 4.47 -3.61
C THR A 223 -8.85 2.95 -3.77
N PHE A 224 -9.65 2.15 -3.05
CA PHE A 224 -9.61 0.68 -3.13
C PHE A 224 -10.49 0.09 -4.24
N TYR A 225 -11.28 0.93 -4.93
CA TYR A 225 -12.41 0.47 -5.73
C TYR A 225 -12.06 -0.62 -6.76
N ASN A 226 -10.91 -0.48 -7.44
CA ASN A 226 -10.46 -1.44 -8.47
C ASN A 226 -9.24 -2.29 -8.04
N CYS A 227 -8.80 -2.22 -6.79
CA CYS A 227 -7.54 -2.85 -6.39
C CYS A 227 -7.57 -4.38 -6.49
N ALA A 228 -8.72 -5.02 -6.26
CA ALA A 228 -8.85 -6.47 -6.40
C ALA A 228 -8.58 -6.92 -7.85
N ASN A 229 -9.17 -6.22 -8.83
CA ASN A 229 -8.92 -6.48 -10.25
C ASN A 229 -7.47 -6.18 -10.62
N LEU A 230 -6.94 -5.04 -10.18
CA LEU A 230 -5.53 -4.69 -10.40
C LEU A 230 -4.60 -5.78 -9.86
N HIS A 231 -4.86 -6.30 -8.65
CA HIS A 231 -4.08 -7.38 -8.07
C HIS A 231 -4.16 -8.66 -8.91
N ALA A 232 -5.38 -9.17 -9.16
CA ALA A 232 -5.55 -10.42 -9.89
C ALA A 232 -4.98 -10.35 -11.31
N SER A 233 -5.18 -9.24 -12.01
CA SER A 233 -4.64 -9.07 -13.36
C SER A 233 -3.12 -8.97 -13.35
N THR A 234 -2.52 -8.25 -12.40
CA THR A 234 -1.05 -8.16 -12.27
C THR A 234 -0.44 -9.51 -11.90
N TYR A 235 -1.03 -10.21 -10.94
CA TYR A 235 -0.63 -11.57 -10.56
C TYR A 235 -0.68 -12.51 -11.76
N ASN A 236 -1.80 -12.52 -12.50
CA ASN A 236 -1.96 -13.39 -13.66
C ASN A 236 -1.01 -13.03 -14.80
N PHE A 237 -0.74 -11.74 -15.02
CA PHE A 237 0.21 -11.30 -16.03
C PHE A 237 1.62 -11.83 -15.74
N LEU A 238 2.12 -11.62 -14.52
CA LEU A 238 3.42 -12.14 -14.09
C LEU A 238 3.47 -13.66 -14.11
N ARG A 239 2.43 -14.33 -13.60
CA ARG A 239 2.31 -15.79 -13.61
C ARG A 239 2.34 -16.35 -15.03
N TYR A 240 1.64 -15.71 -15.97
CA TYR A 240 1.61 -16.12 -17.37
C TYR A 240 3.00 -16.08 -18.00
N LEU A 241 3.81 -15.08 -17.64
CA LEU A 241 5.20 -14.91 -18.09
C LEU A 241 6.19 -15.84 -17.35
N GLY A 242 5.80 -16.42 -16.22
CA GLY A 242 6.64 -17.32 -15.41
C GLY A 242 7.35 -16.64 -14.23
N TYR A 243 6.80 -15.54 -13.74
CA TYR A 243 7.31 -14.76 -12.62
C TYR A 243 6.29 -14.74 -11.46
N GLN A 244 6.77 -14.47 -10.25
CA GLN A 244 5.95 -14.40 -9.04
C GLN A 244 5.54 -12.96 -8.72
N LEU A 245 4.40 -12.83 -8.03
CA LEU A 245 3.99 -11.60 -7.36
C LEU A 245 3.90 -11.91 -5.86
N ILE A 246 4.61 -11.15 -5.04
CA ILE A 246 4.69 -11.35 -3.59
C ILE A 246 4.07 -10.13 -2.89
N GLY A 247 3.22 -10.38 -1.91
CA GLY A 247 2.44 -9.35 -1.24
C GLY A 247 1.12 -9.08 -1.94
N THR A 248 0.38 -8.08 -1.47
CA THR A 248 -1.00 -7.83 -1.91
C THR A 248 -1.23 -6.37 -2.28
N ILE A 249 -1.90 -6.14 -3.42
CA ILE A 249 -2.38 -4.82 -3.83
C ILE A 249 -3.81 -4.66 -3.30
N GLY A 250 -4.11 -3.55 -2.62
CA GLY A 250 -5.46 -3.28 -2.11
C GLY A 250 -5.81 -3.94 -0.78
N ASN A 251 -4.82 -4.44 -0.03
CA ASN A 251 -5.04 -5.01 1.29
C ASN A 251 -4.22 -4.26 2.33
N ASP A 252 -4.84 -3.94 3.45
CA ASP A 252 -4.17 -3.25 4.53
C ASP A 252 -3.52 -4.17 5.58
N ALA A 253 -3.61 -5.48 5.41
CA ALA A 253 -3.12 -6.46 6.38
C ALA A 253 -1.73 -7.05 6.04
N ARG A 254 -1.35 -7.06 4.76
CA ARG A 254 -0.21 -7.84 4.21
C ARG A 254 0.71 -7.00 3.33
N TYR A 255 1.23 -5.92 3.88
CA TYR A 255 2.23 -5.11 3.20
C TYR A 255 3.59 -5.76 3.27
N VAL A 256 4.39 -5.52 2.24
CA VAL A 256 5.79 -5.93 2.19
C VAL A 256 6.67 -4.98 3.04
N GLY A 257 6.40 -3.68 2.97
CA GLY A 257 7.13 -2.64 3.70
C GLY A 257 6.40 -1.30 3.69
N SER A 258 7.15 -0.20 3.83
CA SER A 258 6.61 1.15 3.73
C SER A 258 6.28 1.52 2.28
N GLU A 259 5.00 1.49 1.92
CA GLU A 259 4.52 1.83 0.56
C GLU A 259 4.89 3.26 0.14
N GLY A 260 4.95 4.19 1.10
CA GLY A 260 5.41 5.56 0.86
C GLY A 260 6.91 5.65 0.59
N GLY A 261 7.70 4.84 1.32
CA GLY A 261 9.14 4.71 1.07
C GLY A 261 9.40 4.18 -0.35
N ALA A 262 8.77 3.06 -0.70
CA ALA A 262 8.85 2.49 -2.04
C ALA A 262 8.45 3.49 -3.14
N ALA A 263 7.35 4.22 -2.94
CA ALA A 263 6.89 5.23 -3.89
C ALA A 263 7.88 6.39 -4.08
N ILE A 264 8.53 6.85 -3.00
CA ILE A 264 9.54 7.92 -3.07
C ILE A 264 10.77 7.42 -3.82
N MET A 265 11.27 6.24 -3.46
CA MET A 265 12.46 5.64 -4.07
C MET A 265 12.23 5.31 -5.56
N ALA A 266 11.00 4.92 -5.91
CA ALA A 266 10.58 4.68 -7.29
C ALA A 266 10.14 5.95 -8.05
N GLY A 267 10.28 7.14 -7.46
CA GLY A 267 10.00 8.40 -8.15
C GLY A 267 8.54 8.72 -8.44
N LEU A 268 7.59 8.09 -7.72
CA LEU A 268 6.16 8.41 -7.86
C LEU A 268 5.83 9.78 -7.23
N GLY A 269 6.64 10.22 -6.26
CA GLY A 269 6.43 11.47 -5.56
C GLY A 269 7.52 11.74 -4.53
N GLU A 270 7.33 12.78 -3.73
CA GLU A 270 8.26 13.16 -2.66
C GLU A 270 7.62 13.01 -1.28
N ALA A 271 8.48 12.89 -0.26
CA ALA A 271 8.06 12.99 1.13
C ALA A 271 7.35 14.32 1.41
N SER A 272 6.49 14.33 2.43
CA SER A 272 5.77 15.54 2.84
C SER A 272 5.69 15.70 4.35
N ARG A 273 5.31 16.90 4.81
CA ARG A 273 5.16 17.21 6.24
C ARG A 273 4.19 16.28 6.96
N GLN A 274 3.14 15.81 6.28
CA GLN A 274 2.16 14.91 6.90
C GLN A 274 2.75 13.52 7.18
N LYS A 275 4.00 13.24 6.75
CA LYS A 275 4.83 12.03 6.90
C LYS A 275 4.22 10.72 6.39
N LEU A 276 2.91 10.55 6.50
CA LEU A 276 2.12 9.40 6.07
C LEU A 276 1.87 9.37 4.55
N TYR A 277 2.13 10.47 3.84
CA TYR A 277 1.77 10.65 2.44
C TYR A 277 2.96 11.06 1.59
N THR A 278 3.20 10.29 0.54
CA THR A 278 4.00 10.70 -0.62
C THR A 278 3.11 11.56 -1.52
N LEU A 279 3.55 12.78 -1.82
CA LEU A 279 2.80 13.66 -2.71
C LEU A 279 3.34 13.52 -4.14
N THR A 280 2.43 13.25 -5.06
CA THR A 280 2.75 13.06 -6.47
C THR A 280 2.60 14.38 -7.22
N PRO A 281 3.45 14.71 -8.21
CA PRO A 281 3.25 15.88 -9.06
C PRO A 281 1.90 15.90 -9.79
N GLU A 282 1.39 14.73 -10.17
CA GLU A 282 0.18 14.55 -10.95
C GLU A 282 -1.09 14.73 -10.13
N TYR A 283 -1.10 14.22 -8.89
CA TYR A 283 -2.34 14.09 -8.11
C TYR A 283 -2.27 14.73 -6.73
N GLY A 284 -1.09 15.12 -6.24
CA GLY A 284 -0.89 15.60 -4.89
C GLY A 284 -0.97 14.46 -3.87
N ALA A 285 -1.64 14.71 -2.74
CA ALA A 285 -1.84 13.76 -1.64
C ALA A 285 -2.90 12.67 -1.90
N PRO A 286 -4.05 12.99 -2.53
CA PRO A 286 -5.11 12.01 -2.67
C PRO A 286 -4.69 10.80 -3.49
N GLY A 287 -5.01 9.62 -3.00
CA GLY A 287 -4.68 8.34 -3.61
C GLY A 287 -4.27 7.33 -2.54
N ARG A 288 -3.91 6.13 -2.99
CA ARG A 288 -3.24 5.14 -2.13
C ARG A 288 -2.04 4.59 -2.85
N LEU A 289 -1.00 4.28 -2.08
CA LEU A 289 0.22 3.68 -2.57
C LEU A 289 0.17 2.19 -2.24
N TYR A 290 0.82 1.37 -3.06
CA TYR A 290 1.01 -0.05 -2.78
C TYR A 290 2.42 -0.48 -3.20
N GLY A 291 2.97 -1.44 -2.46
CA GLY A 291 4.25 -2.09 -2.74
C GLY A 291 4.08 -3.62 -2.76
N VAL A 292 4.58 -4.25 -3.82
CA VAL A 292 4.60 -5.71 -4.00
C VAL A 292 5.90 -6.11 -4.68
N LEU A 293 6.37 -7.34 -4.47
CA LEU A 293 7.64 -7.80 -5.03
C LEU A 293 7.43 -8.72 -6.22
N THR A 294 8.44 -8.79 -7.09
CA THR A 294 8.52 -9.76 -8.18
C THR A 294 9.95 -10.22 -8.42
N ASP A 295 10.11 -11.41 -8.99
CA ASP A 295 11.38 -11.92 -9.50
C ASP A 295 11.58 -11.64 -11.00
N LEU A 296 10.71 -10.81 -11.60
CA LEU A 296 10.92 -10.24 -12.93
C LEU A 296 12.00 -9.17 -12.85
N PRO A 297 13.13 -9.29 -13.58
CA PRO A 297 14.12 -8.23 -13.64
C PRO A 297 13.53 -6.95 -14.25
N LEU A 298 13.66 -5.84 -13.53
CA LEU A 298 13.08 -4.55 -13.90
C LEU A 298 14.16 -3.48 -13.85
N GLU A 299 14.15 -2.58 -14.83
CA GLU A 299 14.91 -1.33 -14.78
C GLU A 299 14.32 -0.44 -13.66
N PRO A 300 15.12 -0.06 -12.64
CA PRO A 300 14.66 0.83 -11.57
C PRO A 300 14.27 2.21 -12.11
N THR A 301 13.27 2.80 -11.47
CA THR A 301 12.88 4.20 -11.73
C THR A 301 13.60 5.13 -10.77
N HIS A 302 13.90 6.33 -11.25
CA HIS A 302 14.63 7.34 -10.49
C HIS A 302 13.73 8.08 -9.49
N PRO A 303 14.17 8.31 -8.25
CA PRO A 303 13.55 9.31 -7.37
C PRO A 303 13.45 10.67 -8.06
N ILE A 304 12.56 11.54 -7.58
CA ILE A 304 12.30 12.84 -8.20
C ILE A 304 12.51 14.03 -7.26
N ASP A 305 12.83 15.19 -7.83
CA ASP A 305 12.71 16.50 -7.20
C ASP A 305 11.67 17.33 -7.97
N ALA A 306 10.54 17.54 -7.31
CA ALA A 306 9.42 18.37 -7.71
C ALA A 306 9.33 19.62 -6.78
N GLY A 307 10.27 19.82 -5.86
CA GLY A 307 10.25 20.87 -4.86
C GLY A 307 9.13 20.73 -3.83
N ILE A 308 8.45 19.59 -3.76
CA ILE A 308 7.35 19.32 -2.83
C ILE A 308 7.88 19.26 -1.39
N TYR A 309 8.97 18.51 -1.17
CA TYR A 309 9.57 18.38 0.15
C TYR A 309 10.04 19.76 0.64
N ARG A 310 10.73 20.51 -0.24
CA ARG A 310 11.15 21.90 0.01
C ARG A 310 9.97 22.81 0.37
N PHE A 311 8.86 22.74 -0.37
CA PHE A 311 7.66 23.54 -0.11
C PHE A 311 7.04 23.24 1.26
N CYS A 312 7.11 21.98 1.73
CA CYS A 312 6.59 21.59 3.03
C CYS A 312 7.27 22.33 4.21
N HIS A 313 8.52 22.79 4.06
CA HIS A 313 9.23 23.52 5.13
C HIS A 313 8.59 24.87 5.46
N SER A 314 8.09 25.59 4.45
CA SER A 314 7.47 26.91 4.62
C SER A 314 5.94 26.88 4.71
N CYS A 315 5.27 25.90 4.10
CA CYS A 315 3.80 25.89 4.00
C CYS A 315 3.10 25.67 5.35
N GLN A 316 3.44 24.59 6.06
CA GLN A 316 2.95 24.20 7.39
C GLN A 316 1.43 24.06 7.61
N LYS A 317 0.59 24.38 6.61
CA LYS A 317 -0.87 24.35 6.68
C LYS A 317 -1.51 23.05 7.18
N CYS A 318 -0.85 21.90 7.02
CA CYS A 318 -1.37 20.63 7.52
C CYS A 318 -1.14 20.40 9.03
N ALA A 319 -0.29 21.21 9.65
CA ALA A 319 -0.03 21.20 11.08
C ALA A 319 -0.82 22.30 11.82
N ASP A 320 -1.08 23.43 11.14
CA ASP A 320 -1.93 24.53 11.63
C ASP A 320 -3.42 24.16 11.62
#